data_AF-A0A929C2R0-F1
#
_entry.id   AF-A0A929C2R0-F1
#
_cell.length_a   1.000
_cell.length_b   1.000
_cell.length_c   1.000
_cell.angle_alpha   90.00
_cell.angle_beta   90.00
_cell.angle_gamma   90.00
#
_symmetry.space_group_name_H-M   'P 1'
#
loop_
_entity.id
_entity.type
_entity.pdbx_description
1 polymer ?
#
loop_
_entity_poly.entity_id
_entity_poly.type
_entity_poly.pdbx_seq_one_letter_code
_entity_poly.pdbx_strand_id
1 'polypeptide(L)'
;MLKRLLAVLAHPDDESFGPGGTLALYAQEGVEVHLICATRGDVGAIPPEMQLNAEETARMRLDELRCAAAQLGLTEVHILGYRDSGMPGSSDNNHPEALAAAPVAEVAVKVADLMRQIHPQVVITHDP
;
A
#
# COMPACT_ATOMS: atom_id res chain seq x y z
N MET A 1 3.25 -21.73 -16.34
CA MET A 1 3.65 -20.93 -15.17
C MET A 1 2.55 -19.93 -14.89
N LEU A 2 2.13 -19.78 -13.64
CA LEU A 2 1.24 -18.69 -13.23
C LEU A 2 1.98 -17.36 -13.39
N LYS A 3 1.29 -16.36 -13.95
CA LYS A 3 1.80 -14.99 -14.09
C LYS A 3 1.50 -14.24 -12.80
N ARG A 4 2.42 -13.40 -12.35
CA ARG A 4 2.36 -12.64 -11.11
C ARG A 4 2.77 -11.19 -11.36
N LEU A 5 1.91 -10.28 -10.93
CA LEU A 5 2.13 -8.84 -10.93
C LEU A 5 2.20 -8.36 -9.48
N LEU A 6 3.19 -7.53 -9.16
CA LEU A 6 3.31 -6.91 -7.85
C LEU A 6 3.19 -5.39 -7.97
N ALA A 7 2.22 -4.80 -7.29
CA ALA A 7 2.15 -3.36 -7.06
C ALA A 7 2.81 -3.02 -5.71
N VAL A 8 3.65 -1.99 -5.67
CA VAL A 8 4.28 -1.48 -4.44
C VAL A 8 3.91 -0.01 -4.29
N LEU A 9 3.01 0.29 -3.37
CA LEU A 9 2.36 1.60 -3.24
C LEU A 9 2.39 2.08 -1.78
N ALA A 10 2.18 3.39 -1.58
CA ALA A 10 2.43 4.02 -0.30
C ALA A 10 1.26 3.88 0.69
N HIS A 11 0.02 4.09 0.25
CA HIS A 11 -1.14 4.24 1.13
C HIS A 11 -2.34 3.36 0.73
N PRO A 12 -3.25 3.08 1.67
CA PRO A 12 -4.57 2.53 1.40
C PRO A 12 -5.42 3.44 0.49
N ASP A 13 -5.54 3.12 -0.81
CA ASP A 13 -6.29 3.83 -1.88
C ASP A 13 -5.45 4.00 -3.15
N ASP A 14 -4.12 4.07 -3.03
CA ASP A 14 -3.20 4.26 -4.15
C ASP A 14 -3.38 3.18 -5.22
N GLU A 15 -3.75 1.95 -4.84
CA GLU A 15 -3.97 0.82 -5.75
C GLU A 15 -5.20 1.03 -6.63
N SER A 16 -6.22 1.69 -6.09
CA SER A 16 -7.47 1.98 -6.77
C SER A 16 -7.37 3.26 -7.59
N PHE A 17 -6.74 4.30 -7.04
CA PHE A 17 -6.61 5.61 -7.68
C PHE A 17 -5.63 5.59 -8.87
N GLY A 18 -4.47 4.94 -8.70
CA GLY A 18 -3.45 4.88 -9.73
C GLY A 18 -3.71 3.74 -10.72
N PRO A 19 -3.24 2.52 -10.43
CA PRO A 19 -3.26 1.41 -11.39
C PRO A 19 -4.56 0.56 -11.35
N GLY A 20 -5.64 1.01 -10.70
CA GLY A 20 -6.81 0.16 -10.40
C GLY A 20 -7.38 -0.58 -11.61
N GLY A 21 -7.54 0.11 -12.74
CA GLY A 21 -7.99 -0.52 -14.00
C GLY A 21 -7.03 -1.58 -14.54
N THR A 22 -5.72 -1.34 -14.43
CA THR A 22 -4.68 -2.30 -14.83
C THR A 22 -4.66 -3.53 -13.91
N LEU A 23 -4.76 -3.31 -12.60
CA LEU A 23 -4.79 -4.40 -11.62
C LEU A 23 -6.00 -5.30 -11.83
N ALA A 24 -7.19 -4.71 -11.95
CA ALA A 24 -8.43 -5.44 -12.18
C ALA A 24 -8.42 -6.22 -13.51
N LEU A 25 -7.89 -5.62 -14.57
CA LEU A 25 -7.76 -6.28 -15.88
C LEU A 25 -6.93 -7.56 -15.76
N TYR A 26 -5.73 -7.47 -15.17
CA TYR A 26 -4.85 -8.64 -15.06
C TYR A 26 -5.38 -9.70 -14.10
N ALA A 27 -6.04 -9.31 -13.02
CA ALA A 27 -6.73 -10.25 -12.14
C ALA A 27 -7.82 -11.03 -12.90
N GLN A 28 -8.62 -10.36 -13.74
CA GLN A 28 -9.64 -11.00 -14.58
C GLN A 28 -9.04 -11.95 -15.64
N GLU A 29 -7.82 -11.67 -16.11
CA GLU A 29 -7.06 -12.55 -17.02
C GLU A 29 -6.38 -13.74 -16.30
N GLY A 30 -6.58 -13.88 -14.99
CA GLY A 30 -6.02 -14.97 -14.19
C GLY A 30 -4.55 -14.78 -13.78
N VAL A 31 -4.06 -13.54 -13.80
CA VAL A 31 -2.76 -13.19 -13.19
C VAL A 31 -2.94 -13.09 -11.68
N GLU A 32 -2.00 -13.64 -10.93
CA GLU A 32 -1.91 -13.43 -9.48
C GLU A 32 -1.42 -12.01 -9.22
N VAL A 33 -2.31 -11.13 -8.76
CA VAL A 33 -2.01 -9.72 -8.51
C VAL A 33 -1.81 -9.49 -7.03
N HIS A 34 -0.59 -9.14 -6.63
CA HIS A 34 -0.24 -8.82 -5.25
C HIS A 34 -0.05 -7.32 -5.07
N LEU A 35 -0.40 -6.82 -3.88
CA LEU A 35 -0.13 -5.44 -3.47
C LEU A 35 0.76 -5.44 -2.23
N ILE A 36 1.82 -4.64 -2.23
CA ILE A 36 2.48 -4.16 -1.03
C ILE A 36 1.97 -2.75 -0.77
N CYS A 37 1.36 -2.54 0.39
CA CYS A 37 1.01 -1.22 0.91
C CYS A 37 1.97 -0.87 2.05
N ALA A 38 2.75 0.19 1.85
CA ALA A 38 3.85 0.53 2.75
C ALA A 38 3.35 1.06 4.10
N THR A 39 2.31 1.88 4.09
CA THR A 39 1.81 2.57 5.29
C THR A 39 0.40 2.16 5.67
N ARG A 40 -0.03 2.56 6.88
CA ARG A 40 -1.40 2.34 7.37
C ARG A 40 -2.36 3.49 7.01
N GLY A 41 -1.85 4.59 6.46
CA GLY A 41 -2.67 5.75 6.12
C GLY A 41 -3.20 6.56 7.31
N ASP A 42 -2.60 6.42 8.49
CA ASP A 42 -3.06 6.98 9.78
C ASP A 42 -3.00 8.50 9.90
N VAL A 43 -2.38 9.19 8.93
CA VAL A 43 -2.31 10.66 8.83
C VAL A 43 -3.28 11.20 7.77
N GLY A 44 -4.03 10.32 7.10
CA GLY A 44 -5.02 10.70 6.11
C GLY A 44 -6.10 11.61 6.69
N ALA A 45 -6.58 12.56 5.89
CA ALA A 45 -7.66 13.44 6.29
C ALA A 45 -8.98 12.66 6.47
N ILE A 46 -9.65 12.86 7.59
CA ILE A 46 -10.93 12.25 7.93
C ILE A 46 -11.96 13.36 8.20
N PRO A 47 -13.23 13.19 7.77
CA PRO A 47 -14.28 14.15 8.09
C PRO A 47 -14.37 14.40 9.61
N PRO A 48 -14.37 15.67 10.07
CA PRO A 48 -14.31 16.00 11.50
C PRO A 48 -15.41 15.35 12.36
N GLU A 49 -16.57 15.09 11.77
CA GLU A 49 -17.71 14.43 12.41
C GLU A 49 -17.45 12.98 12.84
N MET A 50 -16.47 12.30 12.24
CA MET A 50 -16.13 10.92 12.62
C MET A 50 -15.28 10.85 13.90
N GLN A 51 -14.59 11.94 14.25
CA GLN A 51 -13.77 12.06 15.47
C GLN A 51 -12.77 10.91 15.70
N LEU A 52 -12.22 10.34 14.63
CA LEU A 52 -11.29 9.22 14.72
C LEU A 52 -9.89 9.69 15.10
N ASN A 53 -9.26 8.94 15.99
CA ASN A 53 -7.82 9.07 16.23
C ASN A 53 -7.01 8.33 15.15
N ALA A 54 -5.68 8.53 15.15
CA ALA A 54 -4.79 7.96 14.13
C ALA A 54 -4.87 6.41 14.02
N GLU A 55 -5.02 5.70 15.14
CA GLU A 55 -5.13 4.24 15.15
C GLU A 55 -6.48 3.77 14.59
N GLU A 56 -7.56 4.47 14.94
CA GLU A 56 -8.90 4.22 14.39
C GLU A 56 -8.96 4.51 12.89
N THR A 57 -8.32 5.60 12.44
CA THR A 57 -8.14 5.95 11.03
C THR A 57 -7.37 4.85 10.28
N ALA A 58 -6.24 4.39 10.82
CA ALA A 58 -5.49 3.28 10.23
C ALA A 58 -6.35 2.02 10.09
N ARG A 59 -7.08 1.65 11.15
CA ARG A 59 -7.93 0.45 11.11
C ARG A 59 -9.00 0.58 10.02
N MET A 60 -9.71 1.70 9.98
CA MET A 60 -10.71 1.99 8.94
C MET A 60 -10.10 1.86 7.54
N ARG A 61 -8.99 2.57 7.27
CA ARG A 61 -8.36 2.58 5.95
C ARG A 61 -7.83 1.22 5.52
N LEU A 62 -7.31 0.42 6.45
CA LEU A 62 -6.88 -0.95 6.15
C LEU A 62 -8.06 -1.87 5.82
N ASP A 63 -9.22 -1.66 6.44
CA ASP A 63 -10.44 -2.40 6.11
C ASP A 63 -11.02 -1.95 4.76
N GLU A 64 -10.97 -0.66 4.46
CA GLU A 64 -11.31 -0.11 3.14
C GLU A 64 -10.41 -0.68 2.04
N LEU A 65 -9.09 -0.71 2.27
CA LEU A 65 -8.13 -1.31 1.34
C LEU A 65 -8.41 -2.77 1.07
N ARG A 66 -8.70 -3.57 2.11
CA ARG A 66 -9.06 -4.99 1.94
C ARG A 66 -10.34 -5.13 1.12
N CYS A 67 -11.33 -4.27 1.34
CA CYS A 67 -12.56 -4.24 0.55
C CYS A 67 -12.26 -3.92 -0.92
N ALA A 68 -11.52 -2.84 -1.19
CA ALA A 68 -11.13 -2.41 -2.53
C ALA A 68 -10.32 -3.50 -3.26
N ALA A 69 -9.31 -4.07 -2.59
CA ALA A 69 -8.51 -5.17 -3.13
C ALA A 69 -9.35 -6.39 -3.49
N ALA A 70 -10.36 -6.74 -2.68
CA ALA A 70 -11.29 -7.82 -3.00
C ALA A 70 -12.13 -7.50 -4.25
N GLN A 71 -12.59 -6.25 -4.42
CA GLN A 71 -13.32 -5.83 -5.63
C GLN A 71 -12.45 -5.82 -6.88
N LEU A 72 -11.18 -5.45 -6.76
CA LEU A 72 -10.21 -5.49 -7.85
C LEU A 72 -9.75 -6.92 -8.19
N GLY A 73 -10.07 -7.91 -7.36
CA GLY A 73 -9.66 -9.31 -7.56
C GLY A 73 -8.18 -9.56 -7.22
N LEU A 74 -7.59 -8.75 -6.33
CA LEU A 74 -6.21 -8.97 -5.90
C LEU A 74 -6.07 -10.29 -5.14
N THR A 75 -4.97 -10.99 -5.38
CA THR A 75 -4.63 -12.25 -4.73
C THR A 75 -4.29 -12.06 -3.27
N GLU A 76 -3.49 -11.04 -2.95
CA GLU A 76 -3.07 -10.76 -1.57
C GLU A 76 -2.60 -9.32 -1.38
N VAL A 77 -2.87 -8.77 -0.20
CA VAL A 77 -2.39 -7.46 0.24
C VAL A 77 -1.41 -7.64 1.40
N HIS A 78 -0.19 -7.15 1.20
CA HIS A 78 0.94 -7.19 2.13
C HIS A 78 1.13 -5.81 2.76
N ILE A 79 0.86 -5.68 4.07
CA ILE A 79 1.02 -4.40 4.79
C ILE A 79 2.40 -4.36 5.45
N LEU A 80 3.26 -3.39 5.09
CA LEU A 80 4.56 -3.24 5.75
C LEU A 80 4.45 -2.61 7.15
N GLY A 81 3.38 -1.84 7.38
CA GLY A 81 2.98 -1.35 8.70
C GLY A 81 3.64 -0.05 9.14
N TYR A 82 4.32 0.67 8.23
CA TYR A 82 4.89 1.98 8.57
C TYR A 82 3.78 3.01 8.86
N ARG A 83 4.12 4.01 9.67
CA ARG A 83 3.27 5.19 9.82
C ARG A 83 3.27 5.99 8.53
N ASP A 84 2.10 6.50 8.15
CA ASP A 84 2.00 7.50 7.10
C ASP A 84 2.88 8.71 7.43
N SER A 85 3.59 9.22 6.42
CA SER A 85 4.50 10.34 6.57
C SER A 85 3.78 11.68 6.51
N GLY A 86 2.51 11.71 6.10
CA GLY A 86 1.76 12.92 5.84
C GLY A 86 2.27 13.69 4.62
N MET A 87 1.62 14.81 4.33
CA MET A 87 1.95 15.65 3.18
C MET A 87 3.36 16.26 3.29
N PRO A 88 4.05 16.53 2.17
CA PRO A 88 5.35 17.20 2.19
C PRO A 88 5.31 18.52 2.97
N GLY A 89 6.27 18.71 3.87
CA GLY A 89 6.38 19.87 4.74
C GLY A 89 5.55 19.81 6.02
N SER A 90 4.80 18.72 6.26
CA SER A 90 4.08 18.54 7.52
C SER A 90 5.03 18.14 8.65
N SER A 91 4.58 18.29 9.90
CA SER A 91 5.30 17.78 11.07
C SER A 91 5.44 16.26 11.05
N ASP A 92 4.52 15.55 10.41
CA ASP A 92 4.48 14.09 10.31
C ASP A 92 5.68 13.51 9.55
N ASN A 93 6.26 14.28 8.62
CA ASN A 93 7.45 13.85 7.87
C ASN A 93 8.65 13.54 8.80
N ASN A 94 8.66 14.11 10.01
CA ASN A 94 9.74 13.92 10.99
C ASN A 94 9.38 12.92 12.11
N HIS A 95 8.22 12.26 12.05
CA HIS A 95 7.85 11.27 13.05
C HIS A 95 8.81 10.06 12.96
N PRO A 96 9.35 9.55 14.08
CA PRO A 96 10.36 8.47 14.05
C PRO A 96 9.86 7.17 13.43
N GLU A 97 8.54 6.94 13.45
CA GLU A 97 7.90 5.76 12.83
C GLU A 97 7.38 6.02 11.39
N ALA A 98 7.51 7.24 10.88
CA ALA A 98 7.09 7.56 9.51
C ALA A 98 7.95 6.81 8.49
N LEU A 99 7.32 6.35 7.40
CA LEU A 99 8.05 5.72 6.29
C LEU A 99 9.18 6.61 5.76
N ALA A 100 8.96 7.93 5.64
CA ALA A 100 9.97 8.88 5.16
C ALA A 100 11.19 9.01 6.10
N ALA A 101 11.03 8.66 7.39
CA ALA A 101 12.11 8.63 8.37
C ALA A 101 12.83 7.27 8.45
N ALA A 102 12.24 6.21 7.85
CA ALA A 102 12.80 4.87 7.90
C ALA A 102 14.07 4.76 7.02
N PRO A 103 15.10 4.02 7.45
CA PRO A 103 16.26 3.77 6.60
C PRO A 103 15.87 3.04 5.32
N VAL A 104 16.23 3.61 4.16
CA VAL A 104 15.89 3.03 2.84
C VAL A 104 16.31 1.56 2.72
N ALA A 105 17.47 1.21 3.27
CA ALA A 105 17.97 -0.17 3.25
C ALA A 105 17.03 -1.14 3.98
N GLU A 106 16.42 -0.74 5.08
CA GLU A 106 15.49 -1.58 5.85
C GLU A 106 14.17 -1.78 5.10
N VAL A 107 13.64 -0.71 4.50
CA VAL A 107 12.44 -0.79 3.65
C VAL A 107 12.70 -1.68 2.43
N ALA A 108 13.85 -1.50 1.78
CA ALA A 108 14.25 -2.27 0.60
C ALA A 108 14.37 -3.77 0.90
N VAL A 109 14.90 -4.16 2.07
CA VAL A 109 14.98 -5.57 2.48
C VAL A 109 13.58 -6.19 2.58
N LYS A 110 12.62 -5.52 3.23
CA LYS A 110 11.25 -6.01 3.37
C LYS A 110 10.57 -6.22 2.00
N VAL A 111 10.71 -5.25 1.10
CA VAL A 111 10.16 -5.36 -0.27
C VAL A 111 10.86 -6.49 -1.03
N ALA A 112 12.19 -6.59 -0.95
CA ALA A 112 12.97 -7.63 -1.61
C ALA A 112 12.60 -9.04 -1.12
N ASP A 113 12.33 -9.22 0.18
CA ASP A 113 11.90 -10.50 0.74
C ASP A 113 10.54 -10.93 0.20
N LEU A 114 9.57 -10.00 0.12
CA LEU A 114 8.29 -10.27 -0.52
C LEU A 114 8.43 -10.56 -2.02
N MET A 115 9.29 -9.83 -2.73
CA MET A 115 9.60 -10.13 -4.14
C MET A 115 10.21 -11.52 -4.33
N ARG A 116 11.06 -11.98 -3.40
CA ARG A 116 11.62 -13.34 -3.44
C ARG A 116 10.58 -14.42 -3.13
N GLN A 117 9.58 -14.13 -2.32
CA GLN A 117 8.49 -15.06 -2.03
C GLN A 117 7.50 -15.13 -3.20
N ILE A 118 7.09 -13.97 -3.71
CA ILE A 118 6.09 -13.82 -4.76
C ILE A 118 6.68 -14.18 -6.12
N HIS A 119 7.97 -13.89 -6.38
CA HIS A 119 8.60 -14.05 -7.71
C HIS A 119 7.78 -13.40 -8.85
N PRO A 120 7.43 -12.10 -8.77
CA PRO A 120 6.65 -11.41 -9.79
C PRO A 120 7.44 -11.24 -11.09
N GLN A 121 6.76 -11.26 -12.24
CA GLN A 121 7.40 -10.93 -13.53
C GLN A 121 7.32 -9.45 -13.86
N VAL A 122 6.35 -8.74 -13.27
CA VAL A 122 6.15 -7.29 -13.42
C VAL A 122 6.01 -6.68 -12.03
N VAL A 123 6.73 -5.58 -11.81
CA VAL A 123 6.58 -4.73 -10.62
C VAL A 123 6.15 -3.34 -11.08
N ILE A 124 5.15 -2.77 -10.42
CA ILE A 124 4.70 -1.38 -10.64
C ILE A 124 4.83 -0.58 -9.35
N THR A 125 5.23 0.68 -9.48
CA THR A 125 5.30 1.65 -8.39
C THR A 125 5.24 3.07 -8.98
N HIS A 126 5.35 4.10 -8.15
CA HIS A 126 5.35 5.51 -8.56
C HIS A 126 6.57 5.86 -9.41
N ASP A 127 6.50 6.98 -10.14
CA ASP A 127 7.65 7.60 -10.79
C ASP A 127 8.54 8.34 -9.77
N PRO A 128 9.76 8.73 -10.16
CA PRO A 128 10.70 9.46 -9.29
C PRO A 128 10.28 10.88 -8.90
#